data_AF-A0A1I2FQX6-F1
#
_entry.id   AF-A0A1I2FQX6-F1
#
_cell.length_a   1.000
_cell.length_b   1.000
_cell.length_c   1.000
_cell.angle_alpha   90.00
_cell.angle_beta   90.00
_cell.angle_gamma   90.00
#
_symmetry.space_group_name_H-M   'P 1'
#
loop_
_entity.id
_entity.type
_entity.pdbx_description
1 polymer ?
#
loop_
_entity_poly.entity_id
_entity_poly.type
_entity_poly.pdbx_seq_one_letter_code
_entity_poly.pdbx_strand_id
1 'polypeptide(L)'
;MYSSGQYRGKAKTSNKADKPLKALLHNGAMSAIQHSQDLKAYYTRKTAEGKNEMLVINNVCKKLIHRVYACVQRREKYKDFYSPVVV
;
A
#
# COMPACT_ATOMS: atom_id res chain seq x y z
N MET A 1 -16.11 -27.34 12.40
CA MET A 1 -15.73 -25.92 12.51
C MET A 1 -14.21 -25.85 12.67
N TYR A 2 -13.48 -25.24 11.72
CA TYR A 2 -12.03 -25.06 11.86
C TYR A 2 -11.77 -23.75 12.61
N SER A 3 -11.15 -23.85 13.79
CA SER A 3 -10.71 -22.68 14.57
C SER A 3 -9.51 -22.01 13.91
N SER A 4 -9.42 -20.68 13.97
CA SER A 4 -8.29 -19.90 13.45
C SER A 4 -6.98 -20.40 14.08
N GLY A 5 -6.05 -20.88 13.25
CA GLY A 5 -4.74 -21.41 13.69
C GLY A 5 -4.54 -22.92 13.48
N GLN A 6 -5.60 -23.68 13.17
CA GLN A 6 -5.52 -25.12 12.92
C GLN A 6 -5.23 -25.49 11.44
N TYR A 7 -5.09 -24.49 10.57
CA TYR A 7 -4.87 -24.70 9.14
C TYR A 7 -3.39 -24.99 8.85
N ARG A 8 -3.06 -26.25 8.60
CA ARG A 8 -1.70 -26.75 8.25
C ARG A 8 -1.40 -26.74 6.73
N GLY A 9 -2.14 -25.95 5.95
CA GLY A 9 -1.94 -25.82 4.50
C GLY A 9 -1.08 -24.60 4.13
N LYS A 10 -0.54 -24.60 2.90
CA LYS A 10 0.10 -23.38 2.35
C LYS A 10 -0.90 -22.22 2.34
N ALA A 11 -0.44 -21.01 2.62
CA ALA A 11 -1.28 -19.82 2.52
C ALA A 11 -1.86 -19.72 1.11
N LYS A 12 -3.20 -19.66 1.01
CA LYS A 12 -3.92 -19.52 -0.27
C LYS A 12 -4.58 -18.14 -0.33
N THR A 13 -4.59 -17.55 -1.51
CA THR A 13 -5.35 -16.32 -1.76
C THR A 13 -6.79 -16.69 -2.12
N SER A 14 -7.78 -16.06 -1.47
CA SER A 14 -9.19 -16.23 -1.81
C SER A 14 -9.53 -15.51 -3.12
N ASN A 15 -10.38 -16.12 -3.95
CA ASN A 15 -10.90 -15.51 -5.18
C ASN A 15 -12.06 -14.53 -4.95
N LYS A 16 -12.45 -14.28 -3.69
CA LYS A 16 -13.56 -13.37 -3.32
C LYS A 16 -13.25 -11.88 -3.52
N ALA A 17 -12.07 -11.53 -4.01
CA ALA A 17 -11.66 -10.14 -4.19
C ALA A 17 -12.16 -9.54 -5.51
N ASP A 18 -12.49 -8.25 -5.50
CA ASP A 18 -12.67 -7.43 -6.71
C ASP A 18 -11.32 -7.32 -7.44
N LYS A 19 -11.15 -8.14 -8.48
CA LYS A 19 -9.91 -8.23 -9.25
C LYS A 19 -9.62 -6.95 -10.04
N PRO A 20 -10.59 -6.32 -10.74
CA PRO A 20 -10.39 -5.03 -11.39
C PRO A 20 -9.87 -3.95 -10.45
N LEU A 21 -10.53 -3.74 -9.31
CA LEU A 21 -10.13 -2.70 -8.35
C LEU A 21 -8.73 -2.99 -7.78
N LYS A 22 -8.46 -4.25 -7.47
CA LYS A 22 -7.14 -4.68 -6.97
C LYS A 22 -6.03 -4.41 -7.98
N ALA A 23 -6.28 -4.66 -9.27
CA ALA A 23 -5.32 -4.40 -10.34
C ALA A 23 -5.04 -2.90 -10.49
N LEU A 24 -6.08 -2.06 -10.47
CA LEU A 24 -5.93 -0.60 -10.54
C LEU A 24 -5.10 -0.05 -9.37
N LEU A 25 -5.40 -0.49 -8.15
CA LEU A 25 -4.64 -0.08 -6.96
C LEU A 25 -3.18 -0.53 -7.02
N HIS A 26 -2.93 -1.75 -7.52
CA HIS A 26 -1.58 -2.26 -7.69
C HIS A 26 -0.79 -1.44 -8.70
N ASN A 27 -1.37 -1.14 -9.87
CA ASN A 27 -0.75 -0.30 -10.89
C ASN A 27 -0.48 1.12 -10.37
N GLY A 28 -1.44 1.70 -9.63
CA GLY A 28 -1.27 2.98 -8.96
C GLY A 28 -0.14 2.97 -7.91
N ALA A 29 -0.02 1.89 -7.13
CA ALA A 29 1.08 1.72 -6.18
C ALA A 29 2.44 1.61 -6.88
N MET A 30 2.54 0.89 -8.00
CA MET A 30 3.77 0.80 -8.78
C MET A 30 4.21 2.15 -9.33
N SER A 31 3.27 2.93 -9.89
CA SER A 31 3.54 4.29 -10.33
C SER A 31 3.95 5.19 -9.16
N ALA A 32 3.26 5.09 -8.02
CA ALA A 32 3.56 5.89 -6.85
C ALA A 32 4.95 5.60 -6.25
N ILE A 33 5.42 4.35 -6.29
CA ILE A 33 6.78 3.97 -5.88
C ILE A 33 7.84 4.62 -6.80
N GLN A 34 7.54 4.82 -8.08
CA GLN A 34 8.48 5.43 -9.03
C GLN A 34 8.56 6.94 -8.87
N HIS A 35 7.42 7.61 -8.67
CA HIS A 35 7.35 9.08 -8.66
C HIS A 35 7.41 9.72 -7.27
N SER A 36 6.93 9.04 -6.22
CA SER A 36 6.92 9.58 -4.85
C SER A 36 8.14 9.09 -4.07
N GLN A 37 9.02 10.03 -3.71
CA GLN A 37 10.24 9.73 -2.94
C GLN A 37 9.95 9.08 -1.59
N ASP A 38 8.89 9.51 -0.88
CA ASP A 38 8.49 8.92 0.41
C ASP A 38 8.05 7.45 0.28
N LEU A 39 7.21 7.14 -0.72
CA LEU A 39 6.75 5.77 -0.93
C LEU A 39 7.88 4.88 -1.43
N LYS A 40 8.80 5.41 -2.25
CA LYS A 40 10.01 4.74 -2.66
C LYS A 40 10.89 4.40 -1.46
N ALA A 41 11.17 5.38 -0.59
CA ALA A 41 11.95 5.18 0.61
C ALA A 41 11.31 4.14 1.55
N TYR A 42 9.98 4.18 1.70
CA TYR A 42 9.25 3.16 2.44
C TYR A 42 9.40 1.76 1.82
N TYR A 43 9.26 1.65 0.50
CA TYR A 43 9.40 0.39 -0.22
C TYR A 43 10.81 -0.19 -0.04
N THR A 44 11.85 0.59 -0.35
CA THR A 44 13.26 0.17 -0.22
C THR A 44 13.62 -0.23 1.21
N ARG A 45 13.15 0.53 2.21
CA ARG A 45 13.40 0.18 3.62
C ARG A 45 12.75 -1.15 3.98
N LYS A 46 11.52 -1.40 3.55
CA LYS A 46 10.78 -2.62 3.90
C LYS A 46 11.27 -3.84 3.15
N THR A 47 11.74 -3.68 1.92
CA THR A 47 12.42 -4.76 1.19
C THR A 47 13.78 -5.08 1.79
N ALA A 48 14.54 -4.07 2.24
CA ALA A 48 15.80 -4.26 2.97
C ALA A 48 15.63 -4.97 4.33
N GLU A 49 14.47 -4.80 4.99
CA GLU A 49 14.08 -5.57 6.18
C GLU A 49 13.80 -7.08 5.88
N GLY A 50 13.96 -7.54 4.63
CA GLY A 50 13.74 -8.94 4.23
C GLY A 50 12.27 -9.31 4.00
N LYS A 51 11.37 -8.33 3.90
CA LYS A 51 9.94 -8.60 3.66
C LYS A 51 9.69 -8.92 2.20
N ASN A 52 8.77 -9.85 1.96
CA ASN A 52 8.34 -10.20 0.61
C ASN A 52 7.81 -8.96 -0.14
N GLU A 53 8.31 -8.75 -1.36
CA GLU A 53 8.00 -7.56 -2.16
C GLU A 53 6.51 -7.37 -2.40
N MET A 54 5.76 -8.44 -2.65
CA MET A 54 4.30 -8.37 -2.86
C MET A 54 3.57 -7.89 -1.61
N LEU A 55 4.06 -8.26 -0.42
CA LEU A 55 3.54 -7.76 0.85
C LEU A 55 3.85 -6.27 1.00
N VAL A 56 5.05 -5.84 0.62
CA VAL A 56 5.44 -4.42 0.68
C VAL A 56 4.58 -3.58 -0.27
N ILE A 57 4.35 -4.03 -1.49
CA ILE A 57 3.48 -3.33 -2.46
C ILE A 57 2.05 -3.25 -1.92
N ASN A 58 1.53 -4.33 -1.33
CA ASN A 58 0.21 -4.30 -0.69
C ASN A 58 0.13 -3.26 0.45
N ASN A 59 1.21 -3.08 1.21
CA ASN A 59 1.29 -2.02 2.22
C ASN A 59 1.28 -0.63 1.59
N VAL A 60 1.92 -0.45 0.42
CA VAL A 60 1.88 0.81 -0.33
C VAL A 60 0.45 1.10 -0.83
N CYS A 61 -0.26 0.09 -1.37
CA CYS A 61 -1.67 0.24 -1.74
C CYS A 61 -2.52 0.74 -0.55
N LYS A 62 -2.36 0.13 0.63
CA LYS A 62 -3.06 0.57 1.84
C LYS A 62 -2.71 2.00 2.23
N LYS A 63 -1.43 2.38 2.16
CA LYS A 63 -1.00 3.77 2.43
C LYS A 63 -1.66 4.76 1.48
N LEU A 64 -1.77 4.45 0.19
CA LEU A 64 -2.47 5.29 -0.78
C LEU A 64 -3.95 5.46 -0.43
N ILE A 65 -4.65 4.36 -0.12
CA ILE A 65 -6.06 4.39 0.29
C ILE A 65 -6.23 5.27 1.54
N HIS A 66 -5.37 5.11 2.55
CA HIS A 66 -5.43 5.93 3.75
C HIS A 66 -5.19 7.42 3.48
N ARG A 67 -4.27 7.76 2.57
CA ARG A 67 -4.03 9.15 2.16
C ARG A 67 -5.24 9.76 1.47
N VAL A 68 -5.82 9.05 0.51
CA VAL A 68 -7.03 9.49 -0.21
C VAL A 68 -8.19 9.67 0.79
N TYR A 69 -8.41 8.67 1.64
CA TYR A 69 -9.45 8.71 2.65
C TYR A 69 -9.29 9.91 3.61
N ALA A 70 -8.07 10.17 4.08
CA ALA A 70 -7.80 11.32 4.94
C ALA A 70 -8.10 12.67 4.26
N CYS A 71 -7.77 12.81 2.97
CA CYS A 71 -8.07 14.03 2.21
C CYS A 71 -9.59 14.23 2.04
N VAL A 72 -10.30 13.16 1.66
CA VAL A 72 -11.76 13.18 1.50
C VAL A 72 -12.45 13.50 2.83
N GLN A 73 -12.04 12.86 3.92
CA GLN A 73 -12.61 13.06 5.25
C GLN A 73 -12.43 14.50 5.74
N ARG A 74 -11.25 15.10 5.50
CA ARG A 74 -10.95 16.49 5.90
C ARG A 74 -11.51 17.53 4.92
N ARG A 75 -12.01 17.10 3.76
CA ARG A 75 -12.39 17.99 2.63
C ARG A 75 -11.27 18.96 2.24
N GLU A 76 -10.03 18.51 2.39
CA GLU A 76 -8.84 19.28 2.07
C GLU A 76 -8.12 18.67 0.87
N LYS A 77 -7.48 19.52 0.06
CA LYS A 77 -6.60 19.06 -1.01
C LYS A 77 -5.39 18.34 -0.40
N TYR A 78 -4.88 17.35 -1.12
CA TYR A 78 -3.61 16.71 -0.76
C TYR A 78 -2.51 17.78 -0.68
N LYS A 79 -1.90 17.91 0.50
CA LYS A 79 -0.74 18.77 0.72
C LYS A 79 0.48 17.87 0.71
N ASP A 80 1.41 18.13 -0.20
CA ASP A 80 2.68 17.45 -0.15
C ASP A 80 3.52 18.09 0.96
N PHE A 81 3.69 17.40 2.08
CA PHE A 81 4.46 17.90 3.24
C PHE A 81 5.97 17.99 2.97
N TYR A 82 6.40 17.69 1.73
CA TYR A 82 7.78 17.73 1.27
C TYR A 82 8.12 18.94 0.38
N SER A 83 7.22 19.92 0.22
CA SER A 83 7.73 21.26 -0.09
C SER A 83 8.62 21.65 1.09
N PRO A 84 9.93 21.82 0.92
CA PRO A 84 10.72 22.43 1.98
C PRO A 84 10.00 23.74 2.30
N VAL A 85 9.74 23.96 3.58
CA VAL A 85 9.45 25.32 4.05
C VAL A 85 10.69 26.11 3.64
N VAL A 86 10.58 26.81 2.50
CA VAL A 86 11.58 27.79 2.12
C VAL A 86 11.38 28.91 3.13
N VAL A 87 12.34 28.97 4.05
CA VAL A 87 12.71 30.02 5.01
C VAL A 87 11.71 31.16 5.16
#